data_AF-A0A8K0C542-F1
#
_entry.id   AF-A0A8K0C542-F1
#
_cell.length_a   1.000
_cell.length_b   1.000
_cell.length_c   1.000
_cell.angle_alpha   90.00
_cell.angle_beta   90.00
_cell.angle_gamma   90.00
#
_symmetry.space_group_name_H-M   'P 1'
#
loop_
_entity.id
_entity.type
_entity.pdbx_description
1 polymer ?
#
loop_
_entity_poly.entity_id
_entity_poly.type
_entity_poly.pdbx_seq_one_letter_code
_entity_poly.pdbx_strand_id
1 'polypeptide(L)'
;MGRRNKCKPRLIPQQDKRICASICFCQLMVVTSCVSLIYLTVAIYIPAYRTFNSEFELTPVMCQTINTSMHNNCSWASCGEWCLTKTSGFCPQIHVTTRQNGTTLQLHNCTKLASVSCPEVNQENFTRYNCNNGTQCRTLTGFFNCSKGFCDDWATKYLCHYKADGVTIDSEKDNAKLNGFFECKDARCTKIKRAFSCDRYCDEIHTTSNNMYVYVDETLYMTNCETAVATTANNGKEDNYAVNATTIWTKTSDEDVVMLSCNTIQGRENMLNLTDCINGTIFNYSDIPKPKINFTTFWSLATKFRSFVDVHQKFLPMQSNITIYNTSYLFINLDGCVNTLKGECKEFLLTHGKDGRNQTASSRFTCFYKKNDSSMVVARHDLNKTWHDFIIALSVPSAVFVVSFISLCTIMQMVKVGDDAKMRCKYCMGNKDREQSEIMVSNSKYEVSSPSDGPLRRDETPLIRS
;
A
#
# COMPACT_ATOMS: atom_id res chain seq x y z
N MET A 1 -9.59 -80.41 25.17
CA MET A 1 -8.55 -79.94 24.21
C MET A 1 -9.22 -79.19 23.08
N GLY A 2 -9.17 -77.86 23.09
CA GLY A 2 -9.85 -77.01 22.11
C GLY A 2 -9.12 -76.97 20.77
N ARG A 3 -9.83 -77.26 19.68
CA ARG A 3 -9.36 -76.99 18.32
C ARG A 3 -9.33 -75.47 18.12
N ARG A 4 -8.12 -74.92 17.99
CA ARG A 4 -7.87 -73.53 17.57
C ARG A 4 -8.58 -73.28 16.23
N ASN A 5 -9.62 -72.45 16.24
CA ASN A 5 -10.12 -71.78 15.05
C ASN A 5 -8.97 -70.96 14.47
N LYS A 6 -8.36 -71.43 13.38
CA LYS A 6 -7.46 -70.61 12.57
C LYS A 6 -8.30 -69.49 11.97
N CYS A 7 -8.21 -68.29 12.53
CA CYS A 7 -8.67 -67.08 11.84
C CYS A 7 -7.97 -67.03 10.48
N LYS A 8 -8.72 -67.24 9.40
CA LYS A 8 -8.22 -66.97 8.05
C LYS A 8 -7.80 -65.49 8.00
N PRO A 9 -6.60 -65.14 7.53
CA PRO A 9 -6.24 -63.74 7.34
C PRO A 9 -7.27 -63.11 6.39
N ARG A 10 -7.80 -61.95 6.75
CA ARG A 10 -8.69 -61.17 5.87
C ARG A 10 -7.87 -60.80 4.63
N LEU A 11 -8.02 -61.54 3.53
CA LEU A 11 -7.50 -61.16 2.23
C LEU A 11 -8.31 -59.93 1.80
N ILE A 12 -7.73 -58.74 1.93
CA ILE A 12 -8.32 -57.52 1.38
C ILE A 12 -8.23 -57.64 -0.14
N PRO A 13 -9.36 -57.75 -0.87
CA PRO A 13 -9.30 -57.85 -2.32
C PRO A 13 -8.70 -56.57 -2.90
N GLN A 14 -7.79 -56.70 -3.88
CA GLN A 14 -7.25 -55.53 -4.58
C GLN A 14 -8.40 -54.74 -5.23
N GLN A 15 -8.63 -53.52 -4.74
CA GLN A 15 -9.64 -52.61 -5.24
C GLN A 15 -9.16 -51.93 -6.53
N ASP A 16 -10.11 -51.49 -7.37
CA ASP A 16 -9.78 -50.67 -8.53
C ASP A 16 -9.33 -49.28 -8.05
N LYS A 17 -8.02 -49.04 -8.12
CA LYS A 17 -7.39 -47.78 -7.71
C LYS A 17 -7.99 -46.57 -8.41
N ARG A 18 -8.51 -46.71 -9.64
CA ARG A 18 -9.09 -45.60 -10.40
C ARG A 18 -10.44 -45.16 -9.83
N ILE A 19 -11.30 -46.13 -9.49
CA ILE A 19 -12.61 -45.85 -8.89
C ILE A 19 -12.43 -45.26 -7.50
N CYS A 20 -11.57 -45.85 -6.67
CA CYS A 20 -11.28 -45.33 -5.34
C CYS A 20 -10.67 -43.91 -5.40
N ALA A 21 -9.73 -43.67 -6.31
CA ALA A 21 -9.13 -42.34 -6.49
C ALA A 21 -10.17 -41.31 -6.96
N SER A 22 -11.05 -41.66 -7.89
CA SER A 22 -12.12 -40.76 -8.37
C SER A 22 -13.11 -40.40 -7.26
N ILE A 23 -13.54 -41.37 -6.45
CA ILE A 23 -14.44 -41.12 -5.31
C ILE A 23 -13.74 -40.21 -4.29
N CYS A 24 -12.49 -40.54 -3.93
CA CYS A 24 -11.71 -39.75 -2.98
C CYS A 24 -11.51 -38.30 -3.46
N PHE A 25 -11.19 -38.11 -4.74
CA PHE A 25 -11.02 -36.78 -5.33
C PHE A 25 -12.33 -35.98 -5.32
N CYS A 26 -13.45 -36.57 -5.71
CA CYS A 26 -14.73 -35.86 -5.71
C CYS A 26 -15.19 -35.55 -4.28
N GLN A 27 -14.98 -36.47 -3.33
CA GLN A 27 -15.22 -36.21 -1.90
C GLN A 27 -14.36 -35.06 -1.39
N LEU A 28 -13.07 -35.05 -1.73
CA LEU A 28 -12.16 -33.96 -1.37
C LEU A 28 -12.67 -32.62 -1.93
N MET A 29 -13.07 -32.57 -3.21
CA MET A 29 -13.58 -31.35 -3.84
C MET A 29 -14.90 -30.85 -3.24
N VAL A 30 -15.80 -31.76 -2.83
CA VAL A 30 -17.02 -31.38 -2.10
C VAL A 30 -16.66 -30.79 -0.73
N VAL A 31 -15.77 -31.44 0.02
CA VAL A 31 -15.37 -30.94 1.35
C VAL A 31 -14.65 -29.60 1.24
N THR A 32 -13.70 -29.45 0.32
CA THR A 32 -12.97 -28.19 0.14
C THR A 32 -13.90 -27.08 -0.33
N SER A 33 -14.82 -27.33 -1.27
CA SER A 33 -15.79 -26.31 -1.70
C SER A 33 -16.74 -25.87 -0.59
N CYS A 34 -17.26 -26.79 0.23
CA CYS A 34 -18.05 -26.46 1.41
C CYS A 34 -17.28 -25.57 2.40
N VAL A 35 -16.04 -25.96 2.72
CA VAL A 35 -15.18 -25.18 3.62
C VAL A 35 -14.90 -23.81 3.02
N SER A 36 -14.56 -23.74 1.72
CA SER A 36 -14.34 -22.49 1.01
C SER A 36 -15.55 -21.56 1.09
N LEU A 37 -16.77 -22.04 0.87
CA LEU A 37 -17.98 -21.21 0.97
C LEU A 37 -18.16 -20.59 2.37
N ILE A 38 -17.91 -21.36 3.44
CA ILE A 38 -18.01 -20.86 4.82
C ILE A 38 -16.99 -19.74 5.05
N TYR A 39 -15.73 -19.94 4.66
CA TYR A 39 -14.68 -18.93 4.83
C TYR A 39 -14.93 -17.68 3.97
N LEU A 40 -15.33 -17.85 2.72
CA LEU A 40 -15.61 -16.74 1.80
C LEU A 40 -16.85 -15.95 2.23
N THR A 41 -17.76 -16.55 2.99
CA THR A 41 -18.87 -15.81 3.58
C THR A 41 -18.35 -14.72 4.53
N VAL A 42 -17.41 -15.06 5.42
CA VAL A 42 -16.83 -14.09 6.37
C VAL A 42 -15.84 -13.15 5.69
N ALA A 43 -15.03 -13.67 4.77
CA ALA A 43 -13.96 -12.90 4.15
C ALA A 43 -14.41 -11.96 3.01
N ILE A 44 -15.49 -12.29 2.30
CA ILE A 44 -15.93 -11.56 1.09
C ILE A 44 -17.41 -11.19 1.15
N TYR A 45 -18.34 -12.11 1.43
CA TYR A 45 -19.78 -11.78 1.40
C TYR A 45 -20.17 -10.72 2.42
N ILE A 46 -19.78 -10.86 3.70
CA ILE A 46 -20.13 -9.90 4.75
C ILE A 46 -19.54 -8.51 4.46
N PRO A 47 -18.25 -8.36 4.14
CA PRO A 47 -17.69 -7.06 3.73
C PRO A 47 -18.36 -6.48 2.48
N ALA A 48 -18.63 -7.31 1.46
CA ALA A 48 -19.29 -6.85 0.24
C ALA A 48 -20.70 -6.34 0.52
N TYR A 49 -21.50 -7.08 1.30
CA TYR A 49 -22.83 -6.65 1.71
C TYR A 49 -22.82 -5.32 2.47
N ARG A 50 -21.86 -5.13 3.39
CA ARG A 50 -21.67 -3.84 4.07
C ARG A 50 -21.31 -2.72 3.10
N THR A 51 -20.51 -3.02 2.09
CA THR A 51 -20.07 -2.06 1.06
C THR A 51 -21.20 -1.66 0.14
N PHE A 52 -22.06 -2.58 -0.29
CA PHE A 52 -23.23 -2.24 -1.12
C PHE A 52 -24.28 -1.44 -0.37
N ASN A 53 -24.39 -1.64 0.95
CA ASN A 53 -25.29 -0.87 1.81
C ASN A 53 -24.59 0.32 2.47
N SER A 54 -23.36 0.64 2.07
CA SER A 54 -22.66 1.80 2.61
C SER A 54 -23.10 3.04 1.84
N GLU A 55 -23.65 4.03 2.54
CA GLU A 55 -24.11 5.32 1.98
C GLU A 55 -22.93 6.25 1.61
N PHE A 56 -21.85 5.69 1.07
CA PHE A 56 -20.71 6.46 0.59
C PHE A 56 -20.96 6.99 -0.81
N GLU A 57 -20.52 8.21 -1.05
CA GLU A 57 -20.54 8.79 -2.38
C GLU A 57 -19.54 8.05 -3.29
N LEU A 58 -19.92 7.83 -4.56
CA LEU A 58 -19.08 7.11 -5.52
C LEU A 58 -18.06 8.01 -6.21
N THR A 59 -18.27 9.32 -6.18
CA THR A 59 -17.30 10.29 -6.68
C THR A 59 -16.21 10.50 -5.63
N PRO A 60 -14.94 10.19 -5.96
CA PRO A 60 -13.85 10.40 -5.02
C PRO A 60 -13.58 11.90 -4.85
N VAL A 61 -13.31 12.28 -3.61
CA VAL A 61 -12.90 13.62 -3.21
C VAL A 61 -11.45 13.58 -2.72
N MET A 62 -10.85 14.74 -2.44
CA MET A 62 -9.48 14.79 -1.92
C MET A 62 -9.46 14.79 -0.40
N CYS A 63 -8.73 13.84 0.16
CA CYS A 63 -8.33 13.83 1.56
C CYS A 63 -6.93 14.39 1.71
N GLN A 64 -6.70 15.09 2.82
CA GLN A 64 -5.38 15.51 3.24
C GLN A 64 -5.16 15.15 4.70
N THR A 65 -4.02 14.53 5.00
CA THR A 65 -3.68 14.13 6.36
C THR A 65 -3.31 15.34 7.21
N ILE A 66 -3.97 15.45 8.36
CA ILE A 66 -3.76 16.54 9.33
C ILE A 66 -2.97 16.08 10.56
N ASN A 67 -3.09 14.80 10.92
CA ASN A 67 -2.47 14.28 12.11
C ASN A 67 -2.34 12.76 12.02
N THR A 68 -1.14 12.26 12.31
CA THR A 68 -0.87 10.84 12.43
C THR A 68 -0.35 10.53 13.82
N SER A 69 -0.94 9.55 14.48
CA SER A 69 -0.49 9.05 15.78
C SER A 69 -0.35 7.53 15.77
N MET A 70 0.61 7.04 16.55
CA MET A 70 0.80 5.61 16.83
C MET A 70 0.54 5.37 18.31
N HIS A 71 -0.49 4.59 18.62
CA HIS A 71 -0.81 4.21 20.00
C HIS A 71 -0.77 2.68 20.15
N ASN A 72 -0.35 2.22 21.33
CA ASN A 72 -0.19 0.79 21.61
C ASN A 72 -1.50 0.10 22.04
N ASN A 73 -2.49 0.86 22.51
CA ASN A 73 -3.80 0.37 22.93
C ASN A 73 -4.88 1.33 22.44
N CYS A 74 -5.64 0.92 21.42
CA CYS A 74 -6.58 1.79 20.72
C CYS A 74 -7.97 1.17 20.62
N SER A 75 -8.99 2.04 20.63
CA SER A 75 -10.37 1.66 20.27
C SER A 75 -10.55 1.46 18.76
N TRP A 76 -9.76 2.15 17.94
CA TRP A 76 -9.80 2.08 16.48
C TRP A 76 -8.41 2.24 15.86
N ALA A 77 -8.24 1.74 14.64
CA ALA A 77 -7.05 1.88 13.82
C ALA A 77 -7.46 2.12 12.35
N SER A 78 -6.69 2.95 11.65
CA SER A 78 -6.89 3.25 10.22
C SER A 78 -6.64 2.03 9.32
N CYS A 79 -5.72 1.16 9.73
CA CYS A 79 -5.44 -0.10 9.05
C CYS A 79 -4.95 -1.13 10.07
N GLY A 80 -5.58 -2.31 10.05
CA GLY A 80 -5.11 -3.50 10.77
C GLY A 80 -4.86 -4.69 9.85
N GLU A 81 -3.83 -5.46 10.14
CA GLU A 81 -3.62 -6.75 9.48
C GLU A 81 -4.46 -7.83 10.18
N TRP A 82 -5.07 -8.72 9.38
CA TRP A 82 -6.02 -9.76 9.81
C TRP A 82 -7.30 -9.25 10.47
N CYS A 83 -8.37 -9.13 9.68
CA CYS A 83 -9.68 -8.67 10.13
C CYS A 83 -10.38 -9.57 11.17
N LEU A 84 -9.95 -10.83 11.35
CA LEU A 84 -10.56 -11.76 12.30
C LEU A 84 -10.16 -11.49 13.75
N THR A 85 -9.05 -10.77 13.96
CA THR A 85 -8.51 -10.45 15.27
C THR A 85 -8.48 -8.94 15.46
N LYS A 86 -8.80 -8.46 16.66
CA LYS A 86 -8.55 -7.06 16.97
C LYS A 86 -7.05 -6.81 16.88
N THR A 87 -6.65 -5.77 16.16
CA THR A 87 -5.28 -5.27 16.16
C THR A 87 -4.85 -4.93 17.58
N SER A 88 -3.92 -5.69 18.13
CA SER A 88 -3.28 -5.42 19.42
C SER A 88 -1.85 -4.92 19.18
N GLY A 89 -1.48 -3.77 19.77
CA GLY A 89 -0.12 -3.24 19.75
C GLY A 89 0.17 -2.23 18.64
N PHE A 90 -0.07 -2.55 17.36
CA PHE A 90 0.15 -1.62 16.25
C PHE A 90 -1.17 -1.03 15.76
N CYS A 91 -1.46 0.22 16.13
CA CYS A 91 -2.69 0.91 15.76
C CYS A 91 -2.35 2.30 15.18
N PRO A 92 -2.16 2.41 13.86
CA PRO A 92 -2.02 3.70 13.20
C PRO A 92 -3.36 4.45 13.25
N GLN A 93 -3.36 5.69 13.71
CA GLN A 93 -4.52 6.56 13.73
C GLN A 93 -4.24 7.78 12.87
N ILE A 94 -4.88 7.82 11.70
CA ILE A 94 -4.73 8.89 10.72
C ILE A 94 -6.02 9.71 10.72
N HIS A 95 -5.89 10.99 11.02
CA HIS A 95 -6.95 11.97 10.86
C HIS A 95 -6.72 12.75 9.58
N VAL A 96 -7.81 12.99 8.85
CA VAL A 96 -7.77 13.70 7.58
C VAL A 96 -8.81 14.81 7.56
N THR A 97 -8.53 15.84 6.77
CA THR A 97 -9.56 16.77 6.28
C THR A 97 -10.02 16.32 4.91
N THR A 98 -11.33 16.40 4.67
CA THR A 98 -11.94 16.09 3.37
C THR A 98 -12.33 17.37 2.67
N ARG A 99 -12.02 17.44 1.38
CA ARG A 99 -12.38 18.57 0.53
C ARG A 99 -12.75 18.10 -0.86
N GLN A 100 -13.53 18.90 -1.56
CA GLN A 100 -13.79 18.68 -2.98
C GLN A 100 -12.50 18.76 -3.80
N ASN A 101 -12.56 18.16 -5.00
CA ASN A 101 -11.48 18.26 -5.97
C ASN A 101 -11.30 19.74 -6.39
N GLY A 102 -10.06 20.18 -6.45
CA GLY A 102 -9.66 21.50 -6.94
C GLY A 102 -9.84 21.62 -8.45
N THR A 103 -9.28 22.68 -9.00
CA THR A 103 -9.44 22.97 -10.43
C THR A 103 -8.34 22.31 -11.27
N THR A 104 -8.71 21.83 -12.45
CA THR A 104 -7.79 21.40 -13.50
C THR A 104 -7.39 22.61 -14.35
N LEU A 105 -6.09 22.81 -14.50
CA LEU A 105 -5.50 23.94 -15.20
C LEU A 105 -4.60 23.50 -16.35
N GLN A 106 -4.55 24.33 -17.38
CA GLN A 106 -3.59 24.27 -18.45
C GLN A 106 -2.81 25.59 -18.48
N LEU A 107 -1.50 25.49 -18.34
CA LEU A 107 -0.60 26.62 -18.53
C LEU A 107 -0.05 26.56 -19.95
N HIS A 108 -0.05 27.70 -20.63
CA HIS A 108 0.46 27.81 -22.00
C HIS A 108 1.65 28.75 -22.08
N ASN A 109 2.49 28.50 -23.09
CA ASN A 109 3.71 29.23 -23.38
C ASN A 109 4.66 29.28 -22.18
N CYS A 110 4.87 28.11 -21.57
CA CYS A 110 5.73 27.96 -20.41
C CYS A 110 7.18 27.70 -20.83
N THR A 111 8.10 28.50 -20.31
CA THR A 111 9.54 28.37 -20.49
C THR A 111 10.25 28.10 -19.16
N LYS A 112 11.48 27.58 -19.22
CA LYS A 112 12.38 27.39 -18.06
C LYS A 112 11.72 26.62 -16.90
N LEU A 113 11.15 25.44 -17.19
CA LEU A 113 10.65 24.57 -16.13
C LEU A 113 11.81 24.02 -15.30
N ALA A 114 11.92 24.44 -14.06
CA ALA A 114 12.87 23.93 -13.08
C ALA A 114 12.11 23.42 -11.85
N SER A 115 12.67 22.42 -11.17
CA SER A 115 12.06 21.82 -9.98
C SER A 115 13.08 21.69 -8.86
N VAL A 116 12.68 22.04 -7.65
CA VAL A 116 13.48 21.84 -6.44
C VAL A 116 12.63 21.03 -5.46
N SER A 117 13.17 19.92 -4.95
CA SER A 117 12.46 19.04 -4.02
C SER A 117 13.13 19.07 -2.65
N CYS A 118 12.33 19.10 -1.59
CA CYS A 118 12.83 18.90 -0.24
C CYS A 118 12.09 17.74 0.45
N PRO A 119 12.50 16.50 0.18
CA PRO A 119 11.80 15.33 0.68
C PRO A 119 12.01 15.09 2.17
N GLU A 120 11.13 14.31 2.77
CA GLU A 120 11.32 13.78 4.12
C GLU A 120 12.65 13.01 4.24
N VAL A 121 13.39 13.29 5.31
CA VAL A 121 14.68 12.64 5.54
C VAL A 121 14.43 11.23 6.04
N ASN A 122 14.81 10.22 5.24
CA ASN A 122 14.76 8.84 5.68
C ASN A 122 15.78 8.61 6.81
N GLN A 123 15.29 8.15 7.97
CA GLN A 123 16.12 7.89 9.14
C GLN A 123 17.14 6.76 8.93
N GLU A 124 16.88 5.86 7.98
CA GLU A 124 17.80 4.76 7.66
C GLU A 124 19.08 5.25 6.94
N ASN A 125 19.06 6.47 6.40
CA ASN A 125 20.21 7.06 5.70
C ASN A 125 21.14 7.87 6.61
N PHE A 126 20.86 7.97 7.92
CA PHE A 126 21.78 8.62 8.84
C PHE A 126 23.03 7.77 9.05
N THR A 127 24.19 8.42 9.13
CA THR A 127 25.40 7.77 9.58
C THR A 127 25.25 7.44 11.07
N ARG A 128 25.10 6.14 11.35
CA ARG A 128 24.92 5.61 12.70
C ARG A 128 26.23 5.14 13.29
N TYR A 129 26.58 5.70 14.44
CA TYR A 129 27.79 5.38 15.21
C TYR A 129 27.43 4.50 16.40
N ASN A 130 28.23 3.47 16.66
CA ASN A 130 28.07 2.59 17.82
C ASN A 130 29.13 2.90 18.88
N CYS A 131 28.77 3.74 19.86
CA CYS A 131 29.65 4.11 20.96
C CYS A 131 29.87 3.00 21.99
N ASN A 132 29.15 1.88 21.87
CA ASN A 132 29.46 0.69 22.67
C ASN A 132 30.71 -0.03 22.15
N ASN A 133 31.07 0.18 20.88
CA ASN A 133 32.33 -0.28 20.32
C ASN A 133 33.37 0.84 20.46
N GLY A 134 34.22 0.74 21.49
CA GLY A 134 34.97 1.83 22.15
C GLY A 134 35.95 2.68 21.33
N THR A 135 35.88 2.68 20.00
CA THR A 135 36.71 3.52 19.12
C THR A 135 35.89 4.39 18.17
N GLN A 136 34.60 4.09 17.93
CA GLN A 136 33.82 4.79 16.91
C GLN A 136 33.40 6.21 17.32
N CYS A 137 33.37 6.51 18.62
CA CYS A 137 32.84 7.78 19.13
C CYS A 137 33.89 8.79 19.61
N ARG A 138 35.18 8.47 19.43
CA ARG A 138 36.31 9.31 19.85
C ARG A 138 36.36 10.67 19.15
N THR A 139 35.88 10.73 17.91
CA THR A 139 35.91 11.93 17.06
C THR A 139 34.51 12.42 16.69
N LEU A 140 33.50 12.14 17.53
CA LEU A 140 32.16 12.68 17.29
C LEU A 140 32.18 14.19 17.46
N THR A 141 31.92 14.89 16.37
CA THR A 141 31.76 16.33 16.35
C THR A 141 30.51 16.67 15.54
N GLY A 142 29.55 17.36 16.16
CA GLY A 142 28.27 17.67 15.54
C GLY A 142 27.08 17.44 16.45
N PHE A 143 25.89 17.32 15.84
CA PHE A 143 24.61 17.15 16.51
C PHE A 143 24.09 15.73 16.29
N PHE A 144 23.88 15.00 17.39
CA PHE A 144 23.56 13.58 17.36
C PHE A 144 22.28 13.27 18.14
N ASN A 145 21.49 12.33 17.62
CA ASN A 145 20.42 11.69 18.37
C ASN A 145 20.88 10.29 18.80
N CYS A 146 20.99 10.08 20.11
CA CYS A 146 21.51 8.84 20.65
C CYS A 146 20.43 8.04 21.38
N SER A 147 20.46 6.72 21.24
CA SER A 147 19.63 5.77 21.98
C SER A 147 20.49 4.63 22.52
N LYS A 148 20.85 4.68 23.81
CA LYS A 148 21.65 3.68 24.54
C LYS A 148 23.00 3.40 23.87
N GLY A 149 23.73 4.47 23.54
CA GLY A 149 25.07 4.39 22.95
C GLY A 149 25.10 4.19 21.42
N PHE A 150 23.95 4.07 20.75
CA PHE A 150 23.87 4.20 19.29
C PHE A 150 23.49 5.63 18.94
N CYS A 151 24.30 6.33 18.16
CA CYS A 151 24.13 7.74 17.84
C CYS A 151 24.01 7.96 16.33
N ASP A 152 22.93 8.59 15.90
CA ASP A 152 22.71 8.98 14.50
C ASP A 152 23.16 10.44 14.31
N ASP A 153 23.92 10.71 13.25
CA ASP A 153 24.38 12.07 12.92
C ASP A 153 23.30 12.87 12.20
N TRP A 154 22.71 13.81 12.93
CA TRP A 154 21.65 14.66 12.41
C TRP A 154 22.18 15.91 11.70
N ALA A 155 23.44 16.29 11.92
CA ALA A 155 24.04 17.49 11.33
C ALA A 155 24.19 17.38 9.81
N THR A 156 24.21 16.16 9.26
CA THR A 156 24.31 15.91 7.82
C THR A 156 23.05 16.28 7.02
N LYS A 157 21.88 16.30 7.68
CA LYS A 157 20.59 16.54 7.00
C LYS A 157 19.76 17.66 7.61
N TYR A 158 20.11 18.11 8.82
CA TYR A 158 19.39 19.14 9.53
C TYR A 158 20.32 20.26 10.00
N LEU A 159 19.85 21.49 9.85
CA LEU A 159 20.38 22.66 10.51
C LEU A 159 19.52 22.95 11.75
N CYS A 160 20.02 22.57 12.92
CA CYS A 160 19.28 22.69 14.17
C CYS A 160 19.70 23.92 14.99
N HIS A 161 18.72 24.66 15.50
CA HIS A 161 18.90 25.79 16.40
C HIS A 161 18.66 25.34 17.84
N TYR A 162 19.74 25.00 18.53
CA TYR A 162 19.70 24.49 19.90
C TYR A 162 20.70 25.19 20.81
N LYS A 163 20.57 24.93 22.13
CA LYS A 163 21.53 25.34 23.14
C LYS A 163 21.88 24.16 24.04
N ALA A 164 23.15 23.77 24.03
CA ALA A 164 23.66 22.65 24.81
C ALA A 164 23.94 23.08 26.26
N ASP A 165 22.88 23.18 27.06
CA ASP A 165 22.92 23.59 28.49
C ASP A 165 22.86 22.38 29.46
N GLY A 166 22.95 21.15 28.95
CA GLY A 166 22.82 19.94 29.76
C GLY A 166 24.12 19.44 30.38
N VAL A 167 24.07 18.20 30.85
CA VAL A 167 25.25 17.50 31.39
C VAL A 167 26.12 17.06 30.22
N THR A 168 27.43 17.30 30.33
CA THR A 168 28.42 16.76 29.41
C THR A 168 28.78 15.34 29.81
N ILE A 169 28.67 14.43 28.86
CA ILE A 169 28.93 13.01 29.00
C ILE A 169 30.13 12.67 28.10
N ASP A 170 31.06 11.90 28.63
CA ASP A 170 32.16 11.34 27.85
C ASP A 170 31.64 10.11 27.10
N SER A 171 31.56 10.20 25.77
CA SER A 171 30.99 9.15 24.92
C SER A 171 31.80 7.86 24.89
N GLU A 172 33.05 7.86 25.37
CA GLU A 172 33.86 6.64 25.51
C GLU A 172 33.60 5.93 26.83
N LYS A 173 33.54 6.68 27.94
CA LYS A 173 33.47 6.13 29.30
C LYS A 173 32.03 5.88 29.76
N ASP A 174 31.12 6.74 29.33
CA ASP A 174 29.73 6.79 29.78
C ASP A 174 28.74 6.58 28.61
N ASN A 175 29.14 5.82 27.60
CA ASN A 175 28.37 5.50 26.38
C ASN A 175 26.92 5.04 26.66
N ALA A 176 26.69 4.24 27.70
CA ALA A 176 25.36 3.77 28.09
C ALA A 176 24.41 4.89 28.55
N LYS A 177 24.94 6.04 28.98
CA LYS A 177 24.17 7.21 29.42
C LYS A 177 23.76 8.14 28.27
N LEU A 178 24.24 7.88 27.04
CA LEU A 178 23.85 8.62 25.84
C LEU A 178 22.43 8.22 25.40
N ASN A 179 21.44 9.01 25.84
CA ASN A 179 20.05 8.88 25.44
C ASN A 179 19.38 10.26 25.25
N GLY A 180 18.93 10.53 24.04
CA GLY A 180 18.38 11.81 23.57
C GLY A 180 19.35 12.57 22.63
N PHE A 181 19.14 13.89 22.52
CA PHE A 181 19.92 14.75 21.64
C PHE A 181 21.16 15.34 22.34
N PHE A 182 22.29 15.35 21.63
CA PHE A 182 23.59 15.83 22.14
C PHE A 182 24.33 16.67 21.10
N GLU A 183 25.05 17.69 21.59
CA GLU A 183 26.12 18.33 20.84
C GLU A 183 27.44 17.72 21.28
N CYS A 184 28.14 17.04 20.38
CA CYS A 184 29.44 16.42 20.66
C CYS A 184 30.58 17.26 20.07
N LYS A 185 31.67 17.36 20.82
CA LYS A 185 32.96 17.93 20.38
C LYS A 185 34.07 17.03 20.91
N ASP A 186 34.75 16.31 20.02
CA ASP A 186 35.86 15.40 20.35
C ASP A 186 35.57 14.49 21.57
N ALA A 187 34.56 13.63 21.41
CA ALA A 187 34.04 12.67 22.41
C ALA A 187 33.27 13.24 23.61
N ARG A 188 33.30 14.57 23.84
CA ARG A 188 32.50 15.22 24.90
C ARG A 188 31.15 15.63 24.35
N CYS A 189 30.09 14.95 24.79
CA CYS A 189 28.73 15.14 24.33
C CYS A 189 27.88 15.84 25.38
N THR A 190 27.48 17.07 25.12
CA THR A 190 26.63 17.87 26.02
C THR A 190 25.16 17.69 25.66
N LYS A 191 24.35 17.26 26.64
CA LYS A 191 22.93 16.98 26.43
C LYS A 191 22.14 18.25 26.11
N ILE A 192 21.19 18.16 25.19
CA ILE A 192 20.24 19.23 24.91
C ILE A 192 18.93 18.90 25.62
N LYS A 193 18.54 19.77 26.57
CA LYS A 193 17.34 19.56 27.42
C LYS A 193 16.12 20.36 26.95
N ARG A 194 16.35 21.51 26.30
CA ARG A 194 15.28 22.42 25.88
C ARG A 194 14.75 21.99 24.52
N ALA A 195 13.49 22.32 24.24
CA ALA A 195 12.95 22.22 22.90
C ALA A 195 13.79 23.05 21.94
N PHE A 196 14.04 22.50 20.76
CA PHE A 196 14.80 23.11 19.67
C PHE A 196 14.03 22.96 18.37
N SER A 197 14.43 23.72 17.35
CA SER A 197 13.86 23.62 16.00
C SER A 197 14.98 23.26 15.03
N CYS A 198 14.65 22.47 14.02
CA CYS A 198 15.58 22.07 12.96
C CYS A 198 14.97 22.38 11.60
N ASP A 199 15.73 23.06 10.77
CA ASP A 199 15.44 23.20 9.35
C ASP A 199 16.12 22.05 8.60
N ARG A 200 15.47 21.53 7.56
CA ARG A 200 16.05 20.50 6.69
C ARG A 200 17.06 21.16 5.74
N TYR A 201 18.14 20.46 5.42
CA TYR A 201 19.03 20.89 4.35
C TYR A 201 18.32 20.62 3.01
N CYS A 202 17.64 21.66 2.51
CA CYS A 202 17.02 21.67 1.19
C CYS A 202 17.90 22.45 0.21
N ASP A 203 17.82 22.11 -1.07
CA ASP A 203 18.43 22.92 -2.13
C ASP A 203 17.81 24.34 -2.15
N GLU A 204 18.63 25.32 -2.52
CA GLU A 204 18.18 26.71 -2.63
C GLU A 204 17.22 26.88 -3.83
N ILE A 205 16.14 27.62 -3.62
CA ILE A 205 15.14 27.92 -4.65
C ILE A 205 15.63 29.13 -5.44
N HIS A 206 15.81 28.98 -6.75
CA HIS A 206 16.19 30.07 -7.64
C HIS A 206 14.98 30.93 -8.01
N THR A 207 15.01 32.21 -7.65
CA THR A 207 13.85 33.11 -7.82
C THR A 207 13.93 34.04 -9.03
N THR A 208 15.00 33.93 -9.82
CA THR A 208 15.25 34.84 -10.94
C THR A 208 14.46 34.45 -12.19
N SER A 209 13.76 35.42 -12.78
CA SER A 209 13.04 35.30 -14.07
C SER A 209 11.88 34.28 -14.12
N ASN A 210 11.33 33.92 -12.96
CA ASN A 210 10.17 33.04 -12.82
C ASN A 210 8.95 33.86 -12.39
N ASN A 211 7.81 33.67 -13.06
CA ASN A 211 6.54 34.32 -12.72
C ASN A 211 5.51 33.35 -12.14
N MET A 212 5.79 32.05 -12.11
CA MET A 212 4.88 31.06 -11.56
C MET A 212 5.62 30.02 -10.72
N TYR A 213 5.07 29.78 -9.53
CA TYR A 213 5.52 28.76 -8.59
C TYR A 213 4.38 27.79 -8.31
N VAL A 214 4.59 26.52 -8.64
CA VAL A 214 3.62 25.45 -8.49
C VAL A 214 4.15 24.47 -7.46
N TYR A 215 3.46 24.37 -6.33
CA TYR A 215 3.82 23.41 -5.29
C TYR A 215 3.07 22.09 -5.49
N VAL A 216 3.79 20.99 -5.55
CA VAL A 216 3.27 19.63 -5.68
C VAL A 216 4.01 18.72 -4.71
N ASP A 217 3.30 18.20 -3.71
CA ASP A 217 3.86 17.41 -2.61
C ASP A 217 5.12 18.04 -2.02
N GLU A 218 6.30 17.45 -2.13
CA GLU A 218 7.54 17.99 -1.56
C GLU A 218 8.36 18.83 -2.56
N THR A 219 7.81 19.03 -3.77
CA THR A 219 8.51 19.62 -4.90
C THR A 219 7.90 20.95 -5.31
N LEU A 220 8.75 21.95 -5.44
CA LEU A 220 8.41 23.27 -5.97
C LEU A 220 8.85 23.34 -7.42
N TYR A 221 7.89 23.51 -8.32
CA TYR A 221 8.13 23.78 -9.73
C TYR A 221 8.10 25.28 -9.98
N MET A 222 9.10 25.75 -10.72
CA MET A 222 9.32 27.15 -11.04
C MET A 222 9.32 27.26 -12.55
N THR A 223 8.52 28.18 -13.09
CA THR A 223 8.40 28.35 -14.53
C THR A 223 8.01 29.78 -14.89
N ASN A 224 8.14 30.11 -16.17
CA ASN A 224 7.69 31.37 -16.73
C ASN A 224 6.63 31.10 -17.80
N CYS A 225 5.36 31.35 -17.50
CA CYS A 225 4.22 31.09 -18.39
C CYS A 225 3.46 32.38 -18.76
N GLU A 226 2.76 32.38 -19.89
CA GLU A 226 2.00 33.56 -20.34
C GLU A 226 0.54 33.53 -19.92
N THR A 227 -0.11 32.36 -19.97
CA THR A 227 -1.55 32.26 -19.69
C THR A 227 -1.88 31.00 -18.91
N ALA A 228 -2.87 31.08 -18.03
CA ALA A 228 -3.47 29.95 -17.33
C ALA A 228 -4.95 29.84 -17.67
N VAL A 229 -5.35 28.65 -18.09
CA VAL A 229 -6.70 28.32 -18.56
C VAL A 229 -7.28 27.21 -17.67
N ALA A 230 -8.48 27.42 -17.16
CA ALA A 230 -9.20 26.44 -16.35
C ALA A 230 -10.23 25.68 -17.19
N THR A 231 -10.32 24.37 -16.95
CA THR A 231 -11.29 23.47 -17.62
C THR A 231 -12.38 22.96 -16.67
N THR A 232 -12.26 23.25 -15.38
CA THR A 232 -13.24 22.88 -14.35
C THR A 232 -13.45 24.06 -13.41
N ALA A 233 -14.65 24.18 -12.83
CA ALA A 233 -14.95 25.17 -11.80
C ALA A 233 -15.48 24.49 -10.54
N ASN A 234 -15.18 25.11 -9.41
CA ASN A 234 -15.65 24.71 -8.09
C ASN A 234 -17.02 25.35 -7.80
N ASN A 235 -17.85 24.62 -7.05
CA ASN A 235 -19.13 25.10 -6.53
C ASN A 235 -19.16 25.05 -4.99
N GLY A 236 -18.13 25.61 -4.35
CA GLY A 236 -17.94 25.55 -2.90
C GLY A 236 -17.75 24.11 -2.41
N LYS A 237 -18.68 23.61 -1.58
CA LYS A 237 -18.64 22.26 -1.00
C LYS A 237 -19.28 21.18 -1.87
N GLU A 238 -19.92 21.57 -2.97
CA GLU A 238 -20.51 20.64 -3.93
C GLU A 238 -19.51 20.20 -4.99
N ASP A 239 -19.92 19.20 -5.77
CA ASP A 239 -19.09 18.63 -6.83
C ASP A 239 -18.65 19.69 -7.83
N ASN A 240 -17.40 19.58 -8.28
CA ASN A 240 -16.89 20.42 -9.34
C ASN A 240 -17.54 20.06 -10.68
N TYR A 241 -17.64 21.03 -11.58
CA TYR A 241 -18.23 20.83 -12.90
C TYR A 241 -17.26 21.25 -14.01
N ALA A 242 -17.34 20.54 -15.13
CA ALA A 242 -16.58 20.89 -16.32
C ALA A 242 -17.09 22.19 -16.94
N VAL A 243 -16.17 23.03 -17.40
CA VAL A 243 -16.48 24.30 -18.05
C VAL A 243 -15.68 24.39 -19.34
N ASN A 244 -16.17 25.17 -20.29
CA ASN A 244 -15.38 25.53 -21.46
C ASN A 244 -14.09 26.22 -21.00
N ALA A 245 -13.00 25.96 -21.72
CA ALA A 245 -11.68 26.51 -21.45
C ALA A 245 -11.76 28.02 -21.18
N THR A 246 -11.58 28.42 -19.93
CA THR A 246 -11.75 29.80 -19.46
C THR A 246 -10.40 30.31 -18.99
N THR A 247 -9.93 31.41 -19.58
CA THR A 247 -8.68 32.04 -19.15
C THR A 247 -8.88 32.71 -17.79
N ILE A 248 -8.13 32.27 -16.79
CA ILE A 248 -8.22 32.77 -15.41
C ILE A 248 -7.09 33.72 -15.04
N TRP A 249 -5.97 33.64 -15.78
CA TRP A 249 -4.84 34.50 -15.57
C TRP A 249 -4.07 34.67 -16.89
N THR A 250 -3.61 35.90 -17.11
CA THR A 250 -2.74 36.28 -18.23
C THR A 250 -1.64 37.17 -17.70
N LYS A 251 -0.42 36.97 -18.17
CA LYS A 251 0.72 37.80 -17.84
C LYS A 251 0.52 39.22 -18.39
N THR A 252 0.17 40.16 -17.50
CA THR A 252 0.00 41.58 -17.84
C THR A 252 1.25 42.41 -17.53
N SER A 253 1.99 42.04 -16.49
CA SER A 253 3.22 42.71 -16.05
C SER A 253 4.28 41.68 -15.66
N ASP A 254 5.56 42.07 -15.67
CA ASP A 254 6.64 41.27 -15.10
C ASP A 254 6.72 41.38 -13.56
N GLU A 255 5.83 42.17 -12.95
CA GLU A 255 5.74 42.33 -11.51
C GLU A 255 4.83 41.29 -10.85
N ASP A 256 3.95 40.64 -11.61
CA ASP A 256 3.01 39.66 -11.08
C ASP A 256 3.63 38.26 -11.02
N VAL A 257 3.63 37.68 -9.82
CA VAL A 257 4.04 36.29 -9.58
C VAL A 257 2.87 35.49 -9.04
N VAL A 258 2.55 34.38 -9.69
CA VAL A 258 1.49 33.48 -9.26
C VAL A 258 2.06 32.33 -8.45
N MET A 259 1.47 32.04 -7.30
CA MET A 259 1.73 30.82 -6.55
C MET A 259 0.45 30.01 -6.40
N LEU A 260 0.57 28.70 -6.58
CA LEU A 260 -0.55 27.77 -6.48
C LEU A 260 -0.07 26.38 -6.05
N SER A 261 -0.97 25.57 -5.50
CA SER A 261 -0.69 24.24 -4.99
C SER A 261 -1.54 23.22 -5.73
N CYS A 262 -0.92 22.24 -6.39
CA CYS A 262 -1.62 21.19 -7.14
C CYS A 262 -1.26 19.79 -6.63
N ASN A 263 -2.05 18.79 -7.03
CA ASN A 263 -1.75 17.39 -6.74
C ASN A 263 -0.84 16.76 -7.80
N THR A 264 -1.01 17.10 -9.08
CA THR A 264 -0.11 16.61 -10.13
C THR A 264 0.20 17.68 -11.15
N ILE A 265 1.37 17.54 -11.77
CA ILE A 265 1.83 18.34 -12.90
C ILE A 265 2.32 17.38 -13.99
N GLN A 266 1.85 17.58 -15.22
CA GLN A 266 2.25 16.84 -16.40
C GLN A 266 2.66 17.82 -17.48
N GLY A 267 3.94 17.83 -17.84
CA GLY A 267 4.47 18.74 -18.85
C GLY A 267 4.52 18.13 -20.24
N ARG A 268 4.15 18.91 -21.26
CA ARG A 268 4.49 18.70 -22.67
C ARG A 268 5.12 19.99 -23.18
N GLU A 269 6.44 20.02 -23.33
CA GLU A 269 7.25 21.15 -23.85
C GLU A 269 6.76 22.54 -23.41
N ASN A 270 5.82 23.15 -24.15
CA ASN A 270 5.32 24.51 -23.94
C ASN A 270 3.95 24.60 -23.22
N MET A 271 3.37 23.46 -22.83
CA MET A 271 2.08 23.34 -22.16
C MET A 271 2.20 22.45 -20.92
N LEU A 272 1.73 22.94 -19.78
CA LEU A 272 1.71 22.20 -18.52
C LEU A 272 0.26 21.93 -18.11
N ASN A 273 -0.09 20.67 -17.93
CA ASN A 273 -1.38 20.25 -17.39
C ASN A 273 -1.24 20.03 -15.89
N LEU A 274 -2.11 20.65 -15.12
CA LEU A 274 -2.11 20.54 -13.67
C LEU A 274 -3.48 20.08 -13.20
N THR A 275 -3.51 19.20 -12.20
CA THR A 275 -4.74 18.65 -11.65
C THR A 275 -4.86 18.94 -10.16
N ASP A 276 -6.11 19.14 -9.72
CA ASP A 276 -6.46 19.41 -8.32
C ASP A 276 -5.68 20.61 -7.74
N CYS A 277 -5.75 21.74 -8.44
CA CYS A 277 -5.07 22.98 -8.05
C CYS A 277 -5.94 23.84 -7.14
N ILE A 278 -5.31 24.38 -6.10
CA ILE A 278 -5.90 25.18 -5.02
C ILE A 278 -4.95 26.31 -4.60
N ASN A 279 -5.46 27.26 -3.80
CA ASN A 279 -4.72 28.38 -3.22
C ASN A 279 -4.01 29.27 -4.26
N GLY A 280 -4.70 29.60 -5.35
CA GLY A 280 -4.16 30.51 -6.38
C GLY A 280 -4.06 31.94 -5.88
N THR A 281 -2.83 32.42 -5.71
CA THR A 281 -2.52 33.73 -5.14
C THR A 281 -1.51 34.49 -5.99
N ILE A 282 -1.62 35.82 -6.00
CA ILE A 282 -0.75 36.74 -6.73
C ILE A 282 0.13 37.51 -5.75
N PHE A 283 1.42 37.58 -6.04
CA PHE A 283 2.47 38.26 -5.30
C PHE A 283 3.15 39.31 -6.17
N ASN A 284 3.76 40.31 -5.53
CA ASN A 284 4.64 41.23 -6.24
C ASN A 284 6.04 40.61 -6.35
N TYR A 285 6.65 40.74 -7.53
CA TYR A 285 8.00 40.27 -7.81
C TYR A 285 9.06 40.95 -6.93
N SER A 286 8.78 42.16 -6.41
CA SER A 286 9.64 42.87 -5.45
C SER A 286 9.71 42.19 -4.08
N ASP A 287 8.64 41.53 -3.67
CA ASP A 287 8.48 41.00 -2.31
C ASP A 287 9.17 39.63 -2.15
N ILE A 288 9.62 39.05 -3.27
CA ILE A 288 10.32 37.77 -3.33
C ILE A 288 11.83 38.03 -3.28
N PRO A 289 12.53 37.56 -2.24
CA PRO A 289 14.00 37.63 -2.12
C PRO A 289 14.73 37.06 -3.34
N LYS A 290 15.82 37.73 -3.75
CA LYS A 290 16.65 37.38 -4.92
C LYS A 290 18.13 37.35 -4.52
N PRO A 291 18.97 36.56 -5.22
CA PRO A 291 18.65 35.70 -6.37
C PRO A 291 18.10 34.31 -6.01
N LYS A 292 18.13 33.97 -4.70
CA LYS A 292 17.73 32.67 -4.19
C LYS A 292 17.01 32.81 -2.85
N ILE A 293 16.25 31.79 -2.47
CA ILE A 293 15.51 31.72 -1.21
C ILE A 293 15.52 30.28 -0.65
N ASN A 294 15.35 30.14 0.67
CA ASN A 294 15.22 28.84 1.33
C ASN A 294 13.75 28.45 1.44
N PHE A 295 13.46 27.16 1.66
CA PHE A 295 12.08 26.69 1.83
C PHE A 295 11.36 27.37 3.01
N THR A 296 12.01 27.54 4.16
CA THR A 296 11.43 28.20 5.34
C THR A 296 10.96 29.63 5.01
N THR A 297 11.77 30.39 4.29
CA THR A 297 11.43 31.75 3.87
C THR A 297 10.41 31.76 2.75
N PHE A 298 10.46 30.81 1.81
CA PHE A 298 9.42 30.62 0.79
C PHE A 298 8.04 30.35 1.41
N TRP A 299 7.94 29.44 2.39
CA TRP A 299 6.69 29.16 3.09
C TRP A 299 6.15 30.36 3.87
N SER A 300 7.04 31.18 4.43
CA SER A 300 6.64 32.42 5.11
C SER A 300 5.97 33.43 4.16
N LEU A 301 6.26 33.36 2.85
CA LEU A 301 5.63 34.23 1.84
C LEU A 301 4.14 33.94 1.69
N ALA A 302 3.64 32.73 1.97
CA ALA A 302 2.24 32.37 1.77
C ALA A 302 1.23 33.30 2.48
N THR A 303 1.68 34.10 3.45
CA THR A 303 0.86 35.09 4.17
C THR A 303 0.89 36.51 3.58
N LYS A 304 1.78 36.79 2.62
CA LYS A 304 2.06 38.12 2.07
C LYS A 304 1.51 38.33 0.66
N PHE A 305 0.52 37.55 0.23
CA PHE A 305 -0.06 37.69 -1.11
C PHE A 305 -0.82 39.02 -1.24
N ARG A 306 -0.82 39.59 -2.44
CA ARG A 306 -1.53 40.83 -2.78
C ARG A 306 -3.02 40.59 -2.99
N SER A 307 -3.35 39.57 -3.76
CA SER A 307 -4.73 39.24 -4.13
C SER A 307 -4.86 37.77 -4.57
N PHE A 308 -6.10 37.28 -4.65
CA PHE A 308 -6.40 35.99 -5.26
C PHE A 308 -6.34 36.08 -6.78
N VAL A 309 -5.96 34.99 -7.44
CA VAL A 309 -6.04 34.90 -8.91
C VAL A 309 -7.48 35.07 -9.37
N ASP A 310 -8.41 34.47 -8.63
CA ASP A 310 -9.85 34.60 -8.86
C ASP A 310 -10.52 35.11 -7.57
N VAL A 311 -11.02 36.35 -7.63
CA VAL A 311 -11.71 37.01 -6.50
C VAL A 311 -12.97 36.24 -6.08
N HIS A 312 -13.65 35.60 -7.03
CA HIS A 312 -14.84 34.80 -6.74
C HIS A 312 -14.51 33.37 -6.29
N GLN A 313 -13.23 32.99 -6.28
CA GLN A 313 -12.76 31.67 -5.87
C GLN A 313 -13.46 30.50 -6.59
N LYS A 314 -13.78 30.68 -7.88
CA LYS A 314 -14.43 29.67 -8.72
C LYS A 314 -13.43 28.72 -9.36
N PHE A 315 -12.26 29.19 -9.78
CA PHE A 315 -11.27 28.38 -10.55
C PHE A 315 -9.95 28.11 -9.84
N LEU A 316 -9.67 28.75 -8.71
CA LEU A 316 -8.51 28.47 -7.86
C LEU A 316 -8.87 28.76 -6.40
N PRO A 317 -9.86 28.03 -5.84
CA PRO A 317 -10.36 28.32 -4.52
C PRO A 317 -9.30 28.13 -3.45
N MET A 318 -9.47 28.83 -2.34
CA MET A 318 -8.78 28.47 -1.11
C MET A 318 -9.28 27.11 -0.62
N GLN A 319 -8.38 26.33 -0.03
CA GLN A 319 -8.73 25.02 0.52
C GLN A 319 -9.94 25.09 1.47
N SER A 320 -9.99 26.10 2.33
CA SER A 320 -11.09 26.31 3.30
C SER A 320 -12.47 26.46 2.65
N ASN A 321 -12.55 26.97 1.42
CA ASN A 321 -13.81 27.18 0.72
C ASN A 321 -14.41 25.89 0.15
N ILE A 322 -13.55 24.90 -0.12
CA ILE A 322 -13.91 23.60 -0.69
C ILE A 322 -13.86 22.45 0.34
N THR A 323 -13.51 22.76 1.60
CA THR A 323 -13.48 21.78 2.69
C THR A 323 -14.90 21.34 3.06
N ILE A 324 -15.13 20.02 3.03
CA ILE A 324 -16.37 19.36 3.41
C ILE A 324 -16.34 19.14 4.93
N TYR A 325 -15.36 18.36 5.41
CA TYR A 325 -15.12 18.12 6.83
C TYR A 325 -13.70 18.49 7.25
N ASN A 326 -13.62 19.18 8.39
CA ASN A 326 -12.34 19.58 8.96
C ASN A 326 -11.54 18.38 9.50
N THR A 327 -12.24 17.40 10.08
CA THR A 327 -11.61 16.23 10.72
C THR A 327 -12.47 14.99 10.52
N SER A 328 -11.87 13.92 10.01
CA SER A 328 -12.50 12.59 9.88
C SER A 328 -11.46 11.50 10.16
N TYR A 329 -11.93 10.34 10.63
CA TYR A 329 -11.09 9.16 10.78
C TYR A 329 -10.89 8.51 9.40
N LEU A 330 -9.64 8.36 8.99
CA LEU A 330 -9.29 7.66 7.77
C LEU A 330 -9.22 6.16 8.04
N PHE A 331 -9.90 5.37 7.22
CA PHE A 331 -9.76 3.93 7.18
C PHE A 331 -9.36 3.46 5.79
N ILE A 332 -8.59 2.37 5.72
CA ILE A 332 -8.19 1.77 4.44
C ILE A 332 -9.41 1.28 3.63
N ASN A 333 -10.41 0.72 4.32
CA ASN A 333 -11.70 0.24 3.81
C ASN A 333 -12.77 0.39 4.92
N LEU A 334 -13.99 -0.10 4.69
CA LEU A 334 -15.08 0.00 5.67
C LEU A 334 -14.83 -0.75 6.98
N ASP A 335 -14.04 -1.82 6.95
CA ASP A 335 -13.72 -2.62 8.15
C ASP A 335 -12.44 -2.13 8.86
N GLY A 336 -11.67 -1.24 8.25
CA GLY A 336 -10.41 -0.73 8.78
C GLY A 336 -9.28 -1.75 8.80
N CYS A 337 -9.36 -2.82 8.00
CA CYS A 337 -8.39 -3.93 8.06
C CYS A 337 -8.22 -4.64 6.71
N VAL A 338 -7.11 -5.36 6.56
CA VAL A 338 -6.79 -6.18 5.39
C VAL A 338 -6.58 -7.63 5.80
N ASN A 339 -7.03 -8.56 4.96
CA ASN A 339 -6.87 -10.00 5.20
C ASN A 339 -5.52 -10.57 4.72
N THR A 340 -4.54 -9.71 4.41
CA THR A 340 -3.22 -10.14 3.96
C THR A 340 -2.13 -9.77 4.97
N LEU A 341 -1.07 -10.58 5.03
CA LEU A 341 0.17 -10.33 5.79
C LEU A 341 1.27 -9.70 4.91
N LYS A 342 0.89 -8.96 3.87
CA LYS A 342 1.85 -8.44 2.89
C LYS A 342 2.48 -7.11 3.29
N GLY A 343 2.23 -6.61 4.51
CA GLY A 343 2.69 -5.29 4.93
C GLY A 343 1.88 -4.14 4.33
N GLU A 344 0.67 -4.39 3.82
CA GLU A 344 -0.18 -3.36 3.21
C GLU A 344 -0.50 -2.21 4.18
N CYS A 345 -0.66 -2.49 5.47
CA CYS A 345 -0.89 -1.42 6.46
C CYS A 345 0.35 -0.55 6.69
N LYS A 346 1.55 -1.13 6.59
CA LYS A 346 2.80 -0.37 6.64
C LYS A 346 2.91 0.55 5.43
N GLU A 347 2.62 0.03 4.24
CA GLU A 347 2.59 0.82 3.01
C GLU A 347 1.51 1.92 3.04
N PHE A 348 0.33 1.60 3.56
CA PHE A 348 -0.76 2.56 3.76
C PHE A 348 -0.32 3.71 4.66
N LEU A 349 0.36 3.41 5.76
CA LEU A 349 0.90 4.42 6.65
C LEU A 349 1.97 5.30 5.97
N LEU A 350 2.85 4.72 5.16
CA LEU A 350 3.89 5.48 4.46
C LEU A 350 3.30 6.44 3.41
N THR A 351 2.24 6.02 2.74
CA THR A 351 1.61 6.79 1.64
C THR A 351 0.60 7.81 2.15
N HIS A 352 -0.17 7.49 3.20
CA HIS A 352 -1.27 8.31 3.70
C HIS A 352 -0.97 8.98 5.05
N GLY A 353 0.10 8.59 5.74
CA GLY A 353 0.38 9.03 7.11
C GLY A 353 1.19 10.31 7.26
N LYS A 354 1.62 10.98 6.18
CA LYS A 354 2.39 12.22 6.31
C LYS A 354 1.48 13.36 6.71
N ASP A 355 1.67 13.91 7.90
CA ASP A 355 0.81 14.94 8.49
C ASP A 355 1.36 16.37 8.31
N GLY A 356 2.46 16.53 7.58
CA GLY A 356 3.09 17.81 7.30
C GLY A 356 3.88 18.41 8.48
N ARG A 357 4.11 17.65 9.55
CA ARG A 357 5.01 18.07 10.64
C ARG A 357 6.43 18.25 10.12
N ASN A 358 7.21 19.10 10.78
CA ASN A 358 8.59 19.44 10.37
C ASN A 358 8.70 20.07 8.98
N GLN A 359 7.69 20.89 8.61
CA GLN A 359 7.63 21.61 7.33
C GLN A 359 7.61 20.65 6.12
N THR A 360 7.05 19.45 6.27
CA THR A 360 6.88 18.49 5.17
C THR A 360 5.53 18.68 4.49
N ALA A 361 5.38 18.10 3.30
CA ALA A 361 4.09 18.07 2.65
C ALA A 361 3.17 17.08 3.38
N SER A 362 1.92 17.45 3.61
CA SER A 362 0.92 16.50 4.07
C SER A 362 0.47 15.61 2.92
N SER A 363 0.28 14.32 3.18
CA SER A 363 -0.21 13.36 2.18
C SER A 363 -1.57 13.80 1.66
N ARG A 364 -1.68 13.92 0.34
CA ARG A 364 -2.94 14.15 -0.38
C ARG A 364 -3.27 12.93 -1.22
N PHE A 365 -4.51 12.49 -1.15
CA PHE A 365 -4.97 11.30 -1.86
C PHE A 365 -6.48 11.35 -2.04
N THR A 366 -6.97 10.59 -3.01
CA THR A 366 -8.41 10.42 -3.23
C THR A 366 -9.02 9.55 -2.14
N CYS A 367 -10.20 9.94 -1.65
CA CYS A 367 -10.95 9.21 -0.65
C CYS A 367 -12.45 9.36 -0.87
N PHE A 368 -13.21 8.55 -0.14
CA PHE A 368 -14.67 8.49 -0.21
C PHE A 368 -15.25 8.85 1.14
N TYR A 369 -16.36 9.58 1.12
CA TYR A 369 -17.03 10.12 2.31
C TYR A 369 -18.54 9.88 2.23
N LYS A 370 -19.22 10.03 3.37
CA LYS A 370 -20.68 10.07 3.44
C LYS A 370 -21.12 11.52 3.57
N LYS A 371 -22.21 11.92 2.89
CA LYS A 371 -22.71 13.31 2.95
C LYS A 371 -23.25 13.73 4.33
N ASN A 372 -23.76 12.77 5.10
CA ASN A 372 -24.44 13.03 6.38
C ASN A 372 -23.61 12.61 7.61
N ASP A 373 -22.38 12.15 7.43
CA ASP A 373 -21.56 11.59 8.51
C ASP A 373 -20.08 11.93 8.30
N SER A 374 -19.57 12.82 9.17
CA SER A 374 -18.19 13.28 9.14
C SER A 374 -17.22 12.39 9.90
N SER A 375 -17.70 11.34 10.57
CA SER A 375 -16.88 10.52 11.47
C SER A 375 -15.82 9.72 10.72
N MET A 376 -16.18 9.19 9.56
CA MET A 376 -15.41 8.16 8.87
C MET A 376 -15.27 8.48 7.38
N VAL A 377 -14.06 8.31 6.86
CA VAL A 377 -13.76 8.37 5.43
C VAL A 377 -12.90 7.18 5.04
N VAL A 378 -13.01 6.75 3.79
CA VAL A 378 -12.40 5.51 3.31
C VAL A 378 -11.48 5.79 2.14
N ALA A 379 -10.28 5.22 2.16
CA ALA A 379 -9.34 5.33 1.05
C ALA A 379 -9.71 4.43 -0.14
N ARG A 380 -10.17 3.20 0.11
CA ARG A 380 -10.53 2.22 -0.92
C ARG A 380 -12.03 1.91 -0.88
N HIS A 381 -12.78 2.47 -1.81
CA HIS A 381 -14.19 2.12 -2.05
C HIS A 381 -14.38 1.98 -3.56
N ASP A 382 -14.52 0.75 -4.02
CA ASP A 382 -14.75 0.45 -5.44
C ASP A 382 -15.82 -0.64 -5.52
N LEU A 383 -17.07 -0.20 -5.76
CA LEU A 383 -18.21 -1.10 -5.86
C LEU A 383 -18.08 -2.09 -7.01
N ASN A 384 -17.51 -1.67 -8.14
CA ASN A 384 -17.43 -2.52 -9.32
C ASN A 384 -16.43 -3.66 -9.08
N LYS A 385 -15.28 -3.34 -8.49
CA LYS A 385 -14.30 -4.35 -8.07
C LYS A 385 -14.88 -5.28 -7.00
N THR A 386 -15.52 -4.73 -5.96
CA THR A 386 -16.15 -5.55 -4.91
C THR A 386 -17.22 -6.49 -5.47
N TRP A 387 -18.01 -6.03 -6.43
CA TRP A 387 -19.00 -6.86 -7.12
C TRP A 387 -18.36 -7.99 -7.93
N HIS A 388 -17.32 -7.70 -8.70
CA HIS A 388 -16.59 -8.72 -9.45
C HIS A 388 -15.96 -9.78 -8.54
N ASP A 389 -15.27 -9.35 -7.48
CA ASP A 389 -14.65 -10.25 -6.50
C ASP A 389 -15.71 -11.11 -5.80
N PHE A 390 -16.86 -10.51 -5.47
CA PHE A 390 -17.98 -11.21 -4.88
C PHE A 390 -18.56 -12.30 -5.79
N ILE A 391 -18.82 -11.98 -7.07
CA ILE A 391 -19.35 -12.97 -8.03
C ILE A 391 -18.39 -14.14 -8.17
N ILE A 392 -17.09 -13.88 -8.37
CA ILE A 392 -16.09 -14.95 -8.57
C ILE A 392 -16.01 -15.84 -7.32
N ALA A 393 -15.96 -15.23 -6.13
CA ALA A 393 -15.87 -15.93 -4.87
C ALA A 393 -17.09 -16.81 -4.58
N LEU A 394 -18.28 -16.41 -5.03
CA LEU A 394 -19.49 -17.20 -4.88
C LEU A 394 -19.63 -18.26 -5.98
N SER A 395 -19.36 -17.90 -7.23
CA SER A 395 -19.65 -18.75 -8.39
C SER A 395 -18.69 -19.93 -8.50
N VAL A 396 -17.39 -19.73 -8.25
CA VAL A 396 -16.37 -20.77 -8.45
C VAL A 396 -16.54 -21.94 -7.47
N PRO A 397 -16.60 -21.74 -6.14
CA PRO A 397 -16.80 -22.85 -5.22
C PRO A 397 -18.16 -23.51 -5.38
N SER A 398 -19.21 -22.75 -5.70
CA SER A 398 -20.55 -23.29 -5.95
C SER A 398 -20.57 -24.20 -7.18
N ALA A 399 -19.93 -23.79 -8.28
CA ALA A 399 -19.82 -24.62 -9.48
C ALA A 399 -19.04 -25.91 -9.21
N VAL A 400 -17.89 -25.80 -8.51
CA VAL A 400 -17.09 -26.98 -8.12
C VAL A 400 -17.88 -27.92 -7.21
N PHE A 401 -18.66 -27.38 -6.26
CA PHE A 401 -19.53 -28.15 -5.39
C PHE A 401 -20.58 -28.92 -6.20
N VAL A 402 -21.32 -28.23 -7.08
CA VAL A 402 -22.39 -28.84 -7.88
C VAL A 402 -21.84 -29.91 -8.81
N VAL A 403 -20.75 -29.64 -9.54
CA VAL A 403 -20.13 -30.60 -10.45
C VAL A 403 -19.61 -31.83 -9.69
N SER A 404 -18.96 -31.63 -8.55
CA SER A 404 -18.43 -32.72 -7.73
C SER A 404 -19.53 -33.53 -7.04
N PHE A 405 -20.64 -32.88 -6.66
CA PHE A 405 -21.79 -33.57 -6.08
C PHE A 405 -22.51 -34.43 -7.12
N ILE A 406 -22.75 -33.89 -8.32
CA ILE A 406 -23.34 -34.65 -9.43
C ILE A 406 -22.43 -35.83 -9.79
N SER A 407 -21.11 -35.63 -9.88
CA SER A 407 -20.19 -36.73 -10.18
C SER A 407 -20.23 -37.82 -9.12
N LEU A 408 -20.29 -37.49 -7.82
CA LEU A 408 -20.47 -38.48 -6.76
C LEU A 408 -21.79 -39.24 -6.88
N CYS A 409 -22.91 -38.55 -7.13
CA CYS A 409 -24.21 -39.20 -7.34
C CYS A 409 -24.16 -40.18 -8.52
N THR A 410 -23.53 -39.79 -9.64
CA THR A 410 -23.39 -40.68 -10.80
C THR A 410 -22.51 -41.90 -10.50
N ILE A 411 -21.38 -41.71 -9.80
CA ILE A 411 -20.51 -42.84 -9.41
C ILE A 411 -21.24 -43.79 -8.45
N MET A 412 -22.01 -43.27 -7.50
CA MET A 412 -22.82 -44.08 -6.58
C MET A 412 -23.87 -44.92 -7.31
N GLN A 413 -24.47 -44.40 -8.39
CA GLN A 413 -25.42 -45.15 -9.20
C GLN A 413 -24.73 -46.15 -10.14
N MET A 414 -23.51 -45.84 -10.60
CA MET A 414 -22.76 -46.67 -11.54
C MET A 414 -21.96 -47.79 -10.87
N VAL A 415 -21.54 -47.66 -9.62
CA VAL A 415 -20.70 -48.65 -8.94
C VAL A 415 -21.55 -49.58 -8.08
N LYS A 416 -21.44 -50.90 -8.31
CA LYS A 416 -22.03 -51.94 -7.46
C LYS A 416 -20.92 -52.68 -6.73
N VAL A 417 -21.13 -52.94 -5.44
CA VAL A 417 -20.28 -53.85 -4.66
C VAL A 417 -20.79 -55.26 -4.92
N GLY A 418 -19.96 -56.10 -5.55
CA GLY A 418 -20.27 -57.52 -5.73
C GLY A 418 -20.01 -58.31 -4.44
N ASP A 419 -20.50 -59.55 -4.39
CA ASP A 419 -20.39 -60.44 -3.23
C ASP A 419 -18.92 -60.73 -2.83
N ASP A 420 -17.97 -60.51 -3.74
CA ASP A 420 -16.51 -60.56 -3.52
C ASP A 420 -15.93 -59.34 -2.78
N ALA A 421 -16.79 -58.41 -2.31
CA ALA A 421 -16.41 -57.09 -1.78
C ALA A 421 -15.58 -56.21 -2.74
N LYS A 422 -15.64 -56.49 -4.05
CA LYS A 422 -14.99 -55.69 -5.11
C LYS A 422 -15.98 -54.71 -5.73
N MET A 423 -15.56 -53.45 -5.88
CA MET A 423 -16.29 -52.42 -6.61
C MET A 423 -16.19 -52.68 -8.12
N ARG A 424 -17.33 -52.83 -8.79
CA ARG A 424 -17.41 -52.96 -10.26
C ARG A 424 -18.34 -51.90 -10.82
N CYS A 425 -17.97 -51.29 -11.94
CA CYS A 425 -18.82 -50.33 -12.62
C CYS A 425 -19.85 -51.05 -13.50
N LYS A 426 -21.14 -50.86 -13.22
CA LYS A 426 -22.29 -51.48 -13.87
C LYS A 426 -22.41 -51.08 -15.36
N TYR A 427 -22.04 -49.84 -15.70
CA TYR A 427 -22.21 -49.26 -17.03
C TYR A 427 -20.90 -48.94 -17.77
N CYS A 428 -19.72 -49.14 -17.15
CA CYS A 428 -18.43 -48.91 -17.81
C CYS A 428 -18.06 -50.04 -18.81
N MET A 429 -18.84 -51.13 -18.82
CA MET A 429 -18.74 -52.26 -19.77
C MET A 429 -19.71 -52.04 -20.93
N GLY A 430 -19.48 -50.98 -21.73
CA GLY A 430 -20.30 -50.68 -22.90
C GLY A 430 -19.55 -50.09 -24.09
N ASN A 431 -18.26 -49.79 -23.98
CA ASN A 431 -17.52 -49.18 -25.10
C ASN A 431 -16.03 -49.51 -25.17
N LYS A 432 -15.58 -50.63 -24.56
CA LYS A 432 -14.18 -51.08 -24.62
C LYS A 432 -13.94 -52.40 -25.34
N ASP A 433 -14.98 -52.95 -25.97
CA ASP A 433 -14.86 -54.15 -26.83
C ASP A 433 -14.78 -53.81 -28.32
N ARG A 434 -14.62 -52.54 -28.68
CA ARG A 434 -14.56 -52.09 -30.09
C ARG A 434 -13.20 -51.57 -30.57
N GLU A 435 -12.23 -51.37 -29.68
CA GLU A 435 -10.88 -50.88 -30.08
C GLU A 435 -9.74 -51.87 -29.79
N GLN A 436 -9.96 -52.95 -29.02
CA GLN A 436 -8.92 -53.94 -28.72
C GLN A 436 -8.94 -55.18 -29.62
N SER A 437 -9.97 -55.36 -30.44
CA SER A 437 -10.07 -56.46 -31.41
C SER A 437 -9.35 -56.21 -32.74
N GLU A 438 -8.99 -54.97 -33.08
CA GLU A 438 -8.30 -54.66 -34.34
C GLU A 438 -6.77 -54.62 -34.24
N ILE A 439 -6.18 -54.53 -33.05
CA ILE A 439 -4.71 -54.43 -32.87
C ILE A 439 -4.06 -55.80 -32.58
N MET A 440 -4.82 -56.84 -32.22
CA MET A 440 -4.29 -58.19 -31.95
C MET A 440 -4.28 -59.15 -33.15
N VAL A 441 -4.62 -58.71 -34.36
CA VAL A 441 -4.57 -59.55 -35.57
C VAL A 441 -3.24 -59.42 -36.35
N SER A 442 -2.42 -58.39 -36.12
CA SER A 442 -1.20 -58.19 -36.93
C SER A 442 0.08 -58.86 -36.42
N ASN A 443 0.13 -59.37 -35.18
CA ASN A 443 1.38 -59.88 -34.58
C ASN A 443 1.41 -61.42 -34.35
N SER A 444 0.57 -62.19 -35.03
CA SER A 444 0.55 -63.67 -34.95
C SER A 444 1.26 -64.37 -36.12
N LYS A 445 2.39 -63.83 -36.59
CA LYS A 445 3.32 -64.59 -37.46
C LYS A 445 4.75 -64.29 -37.03
N TYR A 446 5.57 -65.34 -36.97
CA TYR A 446 6.97 -65.46 -36.48
C TYR A 446 7.07 -65.77 -34.98
N GLU A 447 6.98 -67.06 -34.62
CA GLU A 447 8.11 -68.02 -34.38
C GLU A 447 8.74 -67.82 -32.98
N VAL A 448 8.39 -68.65 -31.99
CA VAL A 448 8.96 -69.98 -31.64
C VAL A 448 10.36 -69.91 -31.01
N SER A 449 10.47 -70.58 -29.85
CA SER A 449 11.65 -71.08 -29.11
C SER A 449 12.28 -70.22 -27.98
N SER A 450 11.92 -70.61 -26.74
CA SER A 450 12.82 -70.70 -25.55
C SER A 450 13.96 -71.71 -25.82
N PRO A 451 15.07 -71.83 -25.03
CA PRO A 451 15.11 -71.74 -23.55
C PRO A 451 16.44 -71.30 -22.85
N SER A 452 16.35 -71.10 -21.52
CA SER A 452 17.38 -71.22 -20.45
C SER A 452 18.63 -70.29 -20.54
N ASP A 453 19.33 -69.88 -19.46
CA ASP A 453 19.73 -70.56 -18.23
C ASP A 453 20.32 -69.53 -17.23
N GLY A 454 20.42 -69.87 -15.93
CA GLY A 454 21.54 -69.44 -15.06
C GLY A 454 21.48 -68.13 -14.21
N PRO A 455 21.66 -68.19 -12.87
CA PRO A 455 21.56 -67.05 -11.93
C PRO A 455 22.93 -66.53 -11.45
N LEU A 456 23.06 -65.26 -11.00
CA LEU A 456 24.20 -64.84 -10.17
C LEU A 456 23.93 -63.69 -9.18
N ARG A 457 24.54 -63.88 -8.01
CA ARG A 457 24.45 -63.18 -6.72
C ARG A 457 24.98 -61.74 -6.73
N ARG A 458 24.41 -60.93 -5.81
CA ARG A 458 24.99 -59.70 -5.25
C ARG A 458 26.06 -60.04 -4.20
N ASP A 459 27.16 -59.29 -4.19
CA ASP A 459 28.01 -59.05 -3.04
C ASP A 459 28.00 -57.54 -2.73
N GLU A 460 27.67 -57.18 -1.49
CA GLU A 460 28.04 -55.93 -0.82
C GLU A 460 28.79 -56.37 0.44
N THR A 461 30.05 -56.00 0.64
CA THR A 461 30.47 -54.88 1.52
C THR A 461 32.01 -54.92 1.67
N PRO A 462 32.62 -53.81 2.09
CA PRO A 462 33.74 -53.88 3.03
C PRO A 462 33.47 -53.08 4.31
N LEU A 463 33.67 -53.76 5.45
CA LEU A 463 33.95 -53.18 6.77
C LEU A 463 35.34 -52.50 6.72
N ILE A 464 35.48 -51.23 7.14
CA ILE A 464 35.87 -50.76 8.50
C ILE A 464 37.12 -51.53 8.99
N ARG A 465 38.29 -50.94 9.24
CA ARG A 465 38.66 -49.79 10.09
C ARG A 465 40.18 -49.57 9.87
N SER A 466 40.74 -48.52 10.48
CA SER A 466 42.14 -48.43 10.98
C SER A 466 43.15 -49.50 10.52
#